data_AF-A0A4Q3M9T1-F1
#
_entry.id   AF-A0A4Q3M9T1-F1
#
_cell.length_a   1.000
_cell.length_b   1.000
_cell.length_c   1.000
_cell.angle_alpha   90.00
_cell.angle_beta   90.00
_cell.angle_gamma   90.00
#
_symmetry.space_group_name_H-M   'P 1'
#
loop_
_entity.id
_entity.type
_entity.pdbx_description
1 polymer ?
#
loop_
_entity_poly.entity_id
_entity_poly.type
_entity_poly.pdbx_seq_one_letter_code
_entity_poly.pdbx_strand_id
1 'polypeptide(L)' 'MANGGAVTFDAHGEGSEVNFAVSYKKGVEALQYERVLEAAFKGHHGWYWKKRGKQPVKIELTTVGEYASIKRVL' A
#
# COMPACT_ATOMS: atom_id res chain seq x y z
N MET A 1 13.08 -3.42 1.97
CA MET A 1 14.01 -3.19 0.83
C MET A 1 13.33 -3.71 -0.44
N ALA A 2 13.10 -2.91 -1.49
CA ALA A 2 12.65 -3.46 -2.76
C ALA A 2 13.88 -3.97 -3.54
N ASN A 3 14.33 -5.18 -3.18
CA ASN A 3 15.41 -5.83 -3.92
C ASN A 3 14.89 -6.16 -5.32
N GLY A 4 15.25 -5.36 -6.33
CA GLY A 4 15.03 -5.69 -7.74
C GLY A 4 14.52 -4.58 -8.67
N GLY A 5 14.05 -3.43 -8.17
CA GLY A 5 13.69 -2.33 -9.06
C GLY A 5 12.75 -1.30 -8.46
N ALA A 6 12.78 -0.09 -9.03
CA ALA A 6 11.95 1.02 -8.59
C ALA A 6 10.45 0.71 -8.76
N VAL A 7 9.65 1.03 -7.75
CA VAL A 7 8.19 0.83 -7.79
C VAL A 7 7.44 2.16 -7.76
N THR A 8 6.28 2.18 -8.39
CA THR A 8 5.22 3.14 -8.05
C THR A 8 4.40 2.54 -6.92
N PHE A 9 4.06 3.33 -5.91
CA PHE A 9 3.22 2.87 -4.82
C PHE A 9 2.17 3.89 -4.41
N ASP A 10 1.07 3.39 -3.85
CA ASP A 10 0.02 4.19 -3.22
C ASP A 10 -0.51 3.46 -1.97
N ALA A 11 -0.30 4.06 -0.81
CA ALA A 11 -0.97 3.69 0.43
C ALA A 11 -2.25 4.53 0.53
N HIS A 12 -3.40 3.90 0.59
CA HIS A 12 -4.69 4.57 0.46
C HIS A 12 -5.75 4.00 1.40
N GLY A 13 -6.79 4.80 1.61
CA GLY A 13 -7.96 4.42 2.39
C GLY A 13 -9.25 4.93 1.73
N GLU A 14 -10.32 4.16 1.87
CA GLU A 14 -11.67 4.46 1.39
C GLU A 14 -12.64 4.40 2.57
N GLY A 15 -13.34 5.49 2.86
CA GLY A 15 -14.23 5.62 4.01
C GLY A 15 -15.51 4.81 3.84
N SER A 16 -15.94 4.09 4.88
CA SER A 16 -17.17 3.25 4.81
C SER A 16 -18.47 4.03 5.00
N GLU A 17 -18.44 5.17 5.70
CA GLU A 17 -19.63 5.95 6.07
C GLU A 17 -19.88 7.11 5.10
N VAL A 18 -18.83 7.58 4.43
CA VAL A 18 -18.88 8.64 3.41
C VAL A 18 -18.02 8.15 2.26
N ASN A 19 -18.55 8.14 1.03
CA ASN A 19 -17.81 7.72 -0.16
C ASN A 19 -16.69 8.74 -0.46
N PHE A 20 -15.53 8.55 0.15
CA PHE A 20 -14.32 9.31 -0.13
C PHE A 20 -13.10 8.37 -0.11
N ALA A 21 -12.09 8.73 -0.88
CA ALA A 21 -10.81 8.05 -0.90
C ALA A 21 -9.68 9.05 -0.61
N VAL A 22 -8.70 8.61 0.16
CA VAL A 22 -7.47 9.38 0.42
C VAL A 22 -6.25 8.55 0.09
N SER A 23 -5.20 9.23 -0.35
CA SER A 23 -3.86 8.66 -0.39
C SER A 23 -3.11 9.13 0.84
N TYR A 24 -2.76 8.20 1.73
CA TYR A 24 -1.83 8.45 2.82
C TYR A 24 -0.45 8.81 2.27
N LYS A 25 -0.02 8.11 1.21
CA LYS A 25 1.24 8.40 0.53
C LYS A 25 1.27 7.83 -0.86
N LYS A 26 1.77 8.63 -1.78
CA LYS A 26 2.15 8.23 -3.14
C LYS A 26 3.65 8.41 -3.34
N GLY A 27 4.23 7.54 -4.17
CA GLY A 27 5.61 7.66 -4.58
C GLY A 27 5.86 7.04 -5.94
N VAL A 28 6.89 7.57 -6.58
CA VAL A 28 7.38 7.15 -7.89
C VAL A 28 8.84 6.78 -7.73
N GLU A 29 9.25 5.69 -8.37
CA GLU A 29 10.64 5.24 -8.42
C GLU A 29 11.28 4.98 -7.04
N ALA A 30 10.46 4.57 -6.07
CA ALA A 30 10.98 4.25 -4.75
C ALA A 30 11.76 2.92 -4.79
N LEU A 31 13.01 2.97 -4.34
CA LEU A 31 13.89 1.80 -4.16
C LEU A 31 13.66 1.13 -2.80
N GLN A 32 13.16 1.89 -1.82
CA GLN A 32 12.81 1.41 -0.50
C GLN A 32 11.62 2.22 0.02
N TYR A 33 10.74 1.55 0.77
CA TYR A 33 9.70 2.22 1.55
C TYR A 33 9.49 1.44 2.84
N GLU A 34 9.68 2.12 3.97
CA GLU A 34 9.43 1.61 5.31
C GLU A 34 8.70 2.70 6.08
N ARG A 35 7.38 2.52 6.27
CA ARG A 35 6.55 3.38 7.12
C ARG A 35 5.31 2.64 7.60
N VAL A 36 4.77 3.13 8.70
CA VAL A 36 3.47 2.72 9.27
C VAL A 36 2.35 3.45 8.53
N LEU A 37 1.33 2.69 8.10
CA LEU A 37 0.01 3.23 7.74
C LEU A 37 -0.86 3.07 8.98
N GLU A 38 -1.26 4.18 9.58
CA GLU A 38 -2.25 4.20 10.66
C GLU A 38 -3.61 4.59 10.07
N ALA A 39 -4.61 3.73 10.28
CA ALA A 39 -5.94 3.93 9.72
C ALA A 39 -6.63 5.12 10.40
N ALA A 40 -6.69 6.25 9.71
CA ALA A 40 -7.26 7.49 10.26
C ALA A 40 -8.81 7.47 10.40
N PHE A 41 -9.49 6.47 9.84
CA PHE A 41 -10.94 6.34 9.83
C PHE A 41 -11.37 4.89 9.56
N LYS A 42 -12.65 4.58 9.82
CA LYS A 42 -13.25 3.28 9.46
C LYS A 42 -13.42 3.16 7.95
N GLY A 43 -12.98 2.02 7.41
CA GLY A 43 -13.07 1.79 5.97
C GLY A 43 -12.09 0.73 5.48
N HIS A 44 -11.95 0.68 4.16
CA HIS A 44 -10.96 -0.18 3.52
C HIS A 44 -9.63 0.56 3.41
N HIS A 45 -8.56 -0.12 3.78
CA HIS A 45 -7.20 0.43 3.73
C HIS A 45 -6.31 -0.55 3.00
N GLY A 46 -5.39 -0.02 2.21
CA GLY A 46 -4.60 -0.87 1.33
C GLY A 46 -3.38 -0.20 0.76
N TRP A 47 -2.65 -1.02 0.03
CA TRP A 47 -1.44 -0.64 -0.66
C TRP A 47 -1.50 -1.14 -2.08
N TYR A 48 -1.03 -0.29 -2.99
CA TYR A 48 -0.77 -0.63 -4.37
C TYR A 48 0.73 -0.55 -4.63
N TRP A 49 1.25 -1.50 -5.41
CA TRP A 49 2.62 -1.46 -5.94
C TRP A 49 2.63 -1.86 -7.41
N LYS A 50 3.38 -1.11 -8.23
CA LYS A 50 3.65 -1.45 -9.64
C LYS A 50 5.13 -1.41 -9.90
N LYS A 51 5.68 -2.53 -10.41
CA LYS A 51 7.07 -2.58 -10.91
C LYS A 51 7.22 -1.66 -12.14
N ARG A 52 8.31 -0.89 -12.20
CA ARG A 52 8.66 -0.09 -13.39
C ARG A 52 9.59 -0.80 -14.38
N GLY A 53 10.10 -1.98 -14.02
CA GLY A 53 11.03 -2.76 -14.83
C GLY A 53 10.54 -4.19 -15.11
N LYS A 54 11.37 -4.93 -15.86
CA LYS A 54 11.13 -6.36 -16.14
C LYS A 54 11.56 -7.28 -14.99
N GLN A 55 12.41 -6.77 -14.09
CA GLN A 55 12.89 -7.54 -12.95
C GLN A 55 11.75 -7.78 -11.95
N PRO A 56 11.68 -8.98 -11.35
CA PRO A 56 10.74 -9.24 -10.27
C PRO A 56 11.05 -8.35 -9.06
N VAL A 57 10.00 -7.98 -8.34
CA VAL A 57 10.11 -7.23 -7.08
C VAL A 57 9.50 -8.06 -5.98
N LYS A 58 10.22 -8.20 -4.87
CA LYS A 58 9.70 -8.79 -3.63
C LYS A 58 9.10 -7.68 -2.76
N ILE A 59 7.85 -7.87 -2.32
CA ILE A 59 7.17 -7.00 -1.36
C ILE A 59 6.96 -7.79 -0.08
N GLU A 60 7.41 -7.22 1.03
CA GLU A 60 7.14 -7.72 2.38
C GLU A 60 6.30 -6.67 3.09
N LEU A 61 5.14 -7.09 3.58
CA LEU A 61 4.20 -6.25 4.30
C LEU A 61 3.95 -6.87 5.67
N THR A 62 4.22 -6.09 6.71
CA THR A 62 3.88 -6.44 8.09
C THR A 62 2.75 -5.52 8.54
N THR A 63 1.66 -6.10 9.03
CA THR A 63 0.49 -5.34 9.50
C THR A 63 0.10 -5.80 10.89
N VAL A 64 -0.32 -4.88 11.75
CA VAL A 64 -0.87 -5.15 13.08
C VAL A 64 -2.23 -4.47 13.27
N GLY A 65 -3.15 -5.14 13.96
CA GLY A 65 -4.50 -4.62 14.23
C GLY A 65 -5.59 -5.66 14.08
N GLU A 66 -6.83 -5.23 14.30
CA GLU A 66 -8.04 -6.04 14.09
C GLU A 66 -8.48 -5.92 12.63
N TYR A 67 -8.50 -7.05 11.92
CA TYR A 67 -8.91 -7.11 10.52
C TYR A 67 -10.17 -7.94 10.37
N ALA A 68 -11.14 -7.43 9.63
CA ALA A 68 -12.22 -8.26 9.12
C ALA A 68 -11.72 -9.22 8.02
N SER A 69 -10.81 -8.75 7.16
CA SER A 69 -10.14 -9.57 6.14
C SER A 69 -8.91 -8.86 5.57
N ILE A 70 -7.97 -9.65 5.02
CA ILE A 70 -6.88 -9.16 4.16
C ILE A 70 -7.07 -9.80 2.78
N LYS A 71 -7.15 -8.98 1.73
CA LYS A 71 -7.36 -9.45 0.36
C LYS A 71 -6.18 -9.04 -0.51
N ARG A 72 -5.69 -9.99 -1.32
CA ARG A 72 -4.80 -9.70 -2.44
C ARG A 72 -5.65 -9.55 -3.70
N VAL A 73 -5.69 -8.35 -4.26
CA VAL A 73 -6.37 -8.05 -5.53
C VAL A 73 -5.31 -8.03 -6.63
N LEU A 74 -5.57 -8.73 -7.75
CA LEU A 74 -4.69 -8.82 -8.91
C LEU A 74 -5.17 -7.89 -10.04
#